data_AF-A0A7S2K5K4-F1
#
_entry.id   AF-A0A7S2K5K4-F1
#
_cell.length_a   1.000
_cell.length_b   1.000
_cell.length_c   1.000
_cell.angle_alpha   90.00
_cell.angle_beta   90.00
_cell.angle_gamma   90.00
#
_symmetry.space_group_name_H-M   'P 1'
#
loop_
_entity.id
_entity.type
_entity.pdbx_description
1 polymer ?
#
loop_
_entity_poly.entity_id
_entity_poly.type
_entity_poly.pdbx_seq_one_letter_code
_entity_poly.pdbx_strand_id
1 'polypeptide(L)'
;VEALARNRNSSLAANLLLRYEDKCGMWEEVDRPFPCKTYNVVLTGLSRDREPDACEKAEAFFEKIRASKFVQPDEVTFNILLSAWARTYQIGAGRRAEELLQLMSDINISPSKIS
;
A
#
# COMPACT_ATOMS: atom_id res chain seq x y z
N VAL A 1 3.37 -14.85 1.97
CA VAL A 1 2.87 -13.57 1.42
C VAL A 1 3.86 -12.90 0.47
N GLU A 2 5.15 -12.77 0.82
CA GLU A 2 6.14 -12.09 -0.04
C GLU A 2 6.38 -12.79 -1.40
N ALA A 3 6.40 -14.13 -1.44
CA ALA A 3 6.51 -14.88 -2.69
C ALA A 3 5.24 -14.77 -3.58
N LEU A 4 4.07 -14.59 -2.97
CA LEU A 4 2.79 -14.40 -3.68
C LEU A 4 2.68 -13.00 -4.27
N ALA A 5 3.20 -11.99 -3.57
CA ALA A 5 3.27 -10.61 -4.02
C ALA A 5 4.34 -10.38 -5.11
N ARG A 6 5.38 -11.22 -5.16
CA ARG A 6 6.32 -11.25 -6.29
C ARG A 6 5.76 -11.94 -7.54
N ASN A 7 4.77 -12.81 -7.39
CA ASN A 7 4.02 -13.39 -8.50
C ASN A 7 2.83 -12.50 -8.87
N ARG A 8 2.24 -12.68 -10.07
CA ARG A 8 1.04 -11.93 -10.55
C ARG A 8 -0.24 -12.12 -9.70
N ASN A 9 -0.13 -12.59 -8.46
CA ASN A 9 -1.22 -12.84 -7.52
C ASN A 9 -1.21 -11.85 -6.34
N SER A 10 -0.85 -10.60 -6.60
CA SER A 10 -0.80 -9.49 -5.63
C SER A 10 -2.13 -9.30 -4.90
N SER A 11 -3.25 -9.46 -5.62
CA SER A 11 -4.63 -9.39 -5.10
C SER A 11 -4.92 -10.45 -4.02
N LEU A 12 -4.37 -11.66 -4.19
CA LEU A 12 -4.53 -12.74 -3.22
C LEU A 12 -3.67 -12.48 -1.98
N ALA A 13 -2.44 -11.97 -2.17
CA ALA A 13 -1.54 -11.61 -1.08
C ALA A 13 -2.12 -10.49 -0.20
N ALA A 14 -2.76 -9.48 -0.82
CA ALA A 14 -3.45 -8.40 -0.12
C ALA A 14 -4.61 -8.93 0.73
N ASN A 15 -5.50 -9.75 0.15
CA ASN A 15 -6.60 -10.34 0.90
C ASN A 15 -6.13 -11.27 2.02
N LEU A 16 -5.03 -12.01 1.82
CA LEU A 16 -4.45 -12.84 2.85
C LEU A 16 -4.00 -12.00 4.05
N LEU A 17 -3.25 -10.92 3.82
CA LEU A 17 -2.78 -10.02 4.89
C LEU A 17 -3.95 -9.42 5.67
N LEU A 18 -4.98 -8.94 4.98
CA LEU A 18 -6.16 -8.37 5.63
C LEU A 18 -6.94 -9.40 6.45
N ARG A 19 -7.04 -10.64 5.95
CA ARG A 19 -7.64 -11.77 6.69
C ARG A 19 -6.83 -12.13 7.93
N TYR A 20 -5.51 -12.01 7.86
CA TYR A 20 -4.65 -12.21 9.01
C TYR A 20 -4.86 -11.10 10.04
N GLU A 21 -4.89 -9.83 9.63
CA GLU A 21 -5.15 -8.69 10.53
C GLU A 21 -6.52 -8.75 11.21
N ASP A 22 -7.59 -9.10 10.47
CA ASP A 22 -8.94 -9.26 11.03
C ASP A 22 -9.01 -10.38 12.08
N LYS A 23 -8.25 -11.45 11.88
CA LYS A 23 -8.07 -12.53 12.88
C LYS A 23 -7.11 -12.17 14.01
N CYS A 24 -6.38 -11.05 13.93
CA CYS A 24 -5.33 -10.66 14.88
C CYS A 24 -5.81 -9.89 16.11
N GLY A 25 -7.12 -9.86 16.43
CA GLY A 25 -7.62 -9.31 17.70
C GLY A 25 -7.12 -10.01 18.98
N MET A 26 -6.25 -11.03 18.87
CA MET A 26 -5.74 -11.86 19.96
C MET A 26 -4.20 -11.84 20.12
N TRP A 27 -3.47 -11.05 19.33
CA TRP A 27 -2.01 -11.07 19.37
C TRP A 27 -1.56 -10.06 20.42
N GLU A 28 -1.27 -10.56 21.62
CA GLU A 28 -0.50 -9.81 22.60
C GLU A 28 0.84 -9.37 21.98
N GLU A 29 1.27 -8.16 22.35
CA GLU A 29 2.35 -7.30 21.84
C GLU A 29 3.69 -7.93 21.37
N VAL A 30 3.90 -9.22 21.56
CA VAL A 30 5.22 -9.84 21.63
C VAL A 30 5.74 -10.38 20.29
N ASP A 31 4.89 -10.58 19.28
CA ASP A 31 5.38 -10.95 17.94
C ASP A 31 4.47 -10.43 16.82
N ARG A 32 4.84 -9.29 16.21
CA ARG A 32 4.16 -8.76 15.03
C ARG A 32 4.53 -9.64 13.83
N PRO A 33 3.57 -10.32 13.18
CA PRO A 33 3.89 -11.33 12.17
C PRO A 33 4.44 -10.74 10.86
N PHE A 34 4.22 -9.44 10.59
CA PHE A 34 4.62 -8.83 9.33
C PHE A 34 5.22 -7.42 9.49
N PRO A 35 6.43 -7.16 8.96
CA PRO A 35 7.02 -5.82 8.91
C PRO A 35 6.34 -4.93 7.84
N CYS A 36 6.44 -3.59 7.97
CA CYS A 36 5.96 -2.61 6.98
C CYS A 36 6.43 -2.93 5.55
N LYS A 37 7.62 -3.53 5.42
CA LYS A 37 8.18 -4.02 4.15
C LYS A 37 7.26 -5.00 3.43
N THR A 38 6.56 -5.89 4.14
CA THR A 38 5.66 -6.87 3.52
C THR A 38 4.46 -6.19 2.85
N TYR A 39 3.93 -5.11 3.45
CA TYR A 39 2.87 -4.29 2.85
C TYR A 39 3.38 -3.56 1.61
N ASN A 40 4.58 -2.99 1.66
CA ASN A 40 5.21 -2.34 0.50
C ASN A 40 5.40 -3.30 -0.68
N VAL A 41 5.75 -4.57 -0.41
CA VAL A 41 5.88 -5.59 -1.46
C VAL A 41 4.51 -5.88 -2.10
N VAL A 42 3.44 -5.98 -1.30
CA VAL A 42 2.07 -6.20 -1.82
C VAL A 42 1.58 -4.99 -2.61
N LEU A 43 1.76 -3.77 -2.10
CA LEU A 43 1.45 -2.53 -2.81
C LEU A 43 2.21 -2.41 -4.13
N THR A 44 3.50 -2.75 -4.14
CA THR A 44 4.29 -2.77 -5.37
C THR A 44 3.78 -3.80 -6.37
N GLY A 45 3.34 -4.96 -5.88
CA GLY A 45 2.72 -5.99 -6.69
C GLY A 45 1.38 -5.53 -7.28
N LEU A 46 0.58 -4.79 -6.52
CA LEU A 46 -0.69 -4.22 -6.97
C LEU A 46 -0.46 -3.08 -7.98
N SER A 47 0.48 -2.16 -7.71
CA SER A 47 0.75 -1.03 -8.61
C SER A 47 1.34 -1.43 -9.96
N ARG A 48 2.01 -2.59 -10.01
CA ARG A 48 2.58 -3.16 -11.24
C ARG A 48 1.62 -4.04 -12.01
N ASP A 49 0.44 -4.32 -11.46
CA ASP A 49 -0.55 -5.10 -12.18
C ASP A 49 -1.00 -4.33 -13.43
N ARG A 50 -1.31 -5.06 -14.51
CA ARG A 50 -1.75 -4.47 -15.78
C ARG A 50 -3.25 -4.19 -15.80
N GLU A 51 -3.95 -4.50 -14.71
CA GLU A 51 -5.37 -4.22 -14.59
C GLU A 51 -5.63 -2.70 -14.49
N PRO A 52 -6.69 -2.19 -15.13
CA PRO A 52 -7.09 -0.79 -15.00
C PRO A 52 -7.46 -0.43 -13.55
N ASP A 53 -7.97 -1.41 -12.78
CA ASP A 53 -8.36 -1.26 -11.38
C ASP A 53 -7.18 -1.43 -10.40
N ALA A 54 -5.95 -1.60 -10.90
CA ALA A 54 -4.76 -1.78 -10.08
C ALA A 54 -4.55 -0.63 -9.07
N CYS A 55 -4.83 0.60 -9.50
CA CYS A 55 -4.70 1.80 -8.67
C CYS A 55 -5.76 1.84 -7.57
N GLU A 56 -7.01 1.50 -7.91
CA GLU A 56 -8.11 1.43 -6.94
C GLU A 56 -7.88 0.33 -5.91
N LYS A 57 -7.37 -0.83 -6.34
CA LYS A 57 -6.99 -1.92 -5.41
C LYS A 57 -5.85 -1.50 -4.48
N ALA A 58 -4.84 -0.79 -5.00
CA ALA A 58 -3.74 -0.27 -4.21
C ALA A 58 -4.21 0.77 -3.18
N GLU A 59 -5.10 1.68 -3.57
CA GLU A 59 -5.68 2.69 -2.68
C GLU A 59 -6.59 2.06 -1.62
N ALA A 60 -7.47 1.12 -2.00
CA ALA A 60 -8.31 0.40 -1.06
C ALA A 60 -7.48 -0.40 -0.04
N PHE A 61 -6.31 -0.91 -0.45
CA PHE A 61 -5.37 -1.56 0.47
C PHE A 61 -4.68 -0.56 1.39
N PHE A 62 -4.28 0.60 0.86
CA PHE A 62 -3.68 1.68 1.64
C PHE A 62 -4.63 2.21 2.73
N GLU A 63 -5.91 2.43 2.41
CA GLU A 63 -6.90 2.87 3.40
C GLU A 63 -7.06 1.87 4.54
N LYS A 64 -6.95 0.56 4.25
CA LYS A 64 -6.98 -0.48 5.29
C LYS A 64 -5.74 -0.47 6.16
N ILE A 65 -4.56 -0.26 5.57
CA ILE A 65 -3.33 -0.08 6.33
C ILE A 65 -3.44 1.16 7.22
N ARG A 66 -3.96 2.27 6.70
CA ARG A 66 -4.14 3.52 7.44
C ARG A 66 -5.15 3.38 8.59
N ALA A 67 -6.20 2.61 8.38
CA ALA A 67 -7.18 2.27 9.43
C ALA A 67 -6.59 1.32 10.50
N SER A 68 -5.53 0.59 10.16
CA SER A 68 -4.80 -0.27 11.08
C SER A 68 -3.92 0.58 11.99
N LYS A 69 -4.05 0.41 13.32
CA LYS A 69 -3.17 1.07 14.30
C LYS A 69 -1.79 0.43 14.39
N PHE A 70 -1.61 -0.72 13.76
CA PHE A 70 -0.43 -1.58 13.92
C PHE A 70 0.65 -1.30 12.87
N VAL A 71 0.29 -0.64 11.76
CA VAL A 71 1.16 -0.39 10.62
C VAL A 71 1.06 1.08 10.25
N GLN A 72 2.20 1.76 10.25
CA GLN A 72 2.29 3.11 9.68
C GLN A 72 2.77 3.01 8.23
N PRO A 73 2.11 3.69 7.28
CA PRO A 73 2.62 3.79 5.93
C PRO A 73 3.93 4.59 5.94
N ASP A 74 4.95 4.02 5.30
CA ASP A 74 6.24 4.67 5.12
C ASP A 74 6.24 5.50 3.84
N GLU A 75 7.26 6.33 3.66
CA GLU A 75 7.51 7.02 2.39
C GLU A 75 7.40 6.11 1.16
N VAL A 76 7.97 4.90 1.25
CA VAL A 76 7.97 3.94 0.15
C VAL A 76 6.54 3.59 -0.26
N THR A 77 5.60 3.50 0.69
CA THR A 77 4.19 3.27 0.45
C THR A 77 3.58 4.37 -0.43
N PHE A 78 3.84 5.64 -0.09
CA PHE A 78 3.36 6.79 -0.86
C PHE A 78 3.96 6.85 -2.26
N ASN A 79 5.27 6.63 -2.38
CA ASN A 79 5.95 6.60 -3.68
C ASN A 79 5.39 5.50 -4.60
N ILE A 80 5.03 4.34 -4.05
CA ILE A 80 4.39 3.26 -4.81
C ILE A 80 3.00 3.69 -5.30
N LEU A 81 2.18 4.30 -4.45
CA LEU A 81 0.84 4.77 -4.83
C LEU A 81 0.90 5.88 -5.87
N LEU A 82 1.78 6.87 -5.70
CA LEU A 82 2.02 7.92 -6.69
C LEU A 82 2.44 7.33 -8.04
N SER A 83 3.34 6.35 -8.02
CA SER A 83 3.75 5.64 -9.25
C SER A 83 2.60 4.84 -9.87
N ALA A 84 1.69 4.28 -9.06
CA ALA A 84 0.50 3.60 -9.55
C ALA A 84 -0.43 4.60 -10.26
N TRP A 85 -0.79 5.68 -9.57
CA TRP A 85 -1.65 6.76 -10.07
C TRP A 85 -1.08 7.44 -11.32
N ALA A 86 0.25 7.60 -11.42
CA ALA A 86 0.90 8.14 -12.61
C ALA A 86 0.83 7.20 -13.84
N ARG A 87 0.61 5.90 -13.62
CA ARG A 87 0.54 4.89 -14.70
C ARG A 87 -0.89 4.62 -15.17
N THR A 88 -1.89 5.01 -14.40
CA THR A 88 -3.29 4.91 -14.83
C THR A 88 -3.67 6.09 -15.70
N TYR A 89 -4.50 5.82 -16.71
CA TYR A 89 -5.10 6.83 -17.57
C TYR A 89 -6.47 7.30 -17.05
N GLN A 90 -6.79 7.05 -15.77
CA GLN A 90 -8.04 7.51 -15.17
C GLN A 90 -8.10 9.04 -15.06
N ILE A 91 -9.28 9.56 -15.36
CA ILE A 91 -9.62 10.98 -15.20
C ILE A 91 -9.63 11.29 -13.69
N GLY A 92 -8.76 12.20 -13.24
CA GLY A 92 -8.62 12.57 -11.84
C GLY A 92 -7.44 11.91 -11.11
N ALA A 93 -6.65 11.06 -11.78
CA ALA A 93 -5.44 10.47 -11.21
C ALA A 93 -4.44 11.52 -10.71
N GLY A 94 -4.30 12.64 -11.43
CA GLY A 94 -3.44 13.76 -11.02
C GLY A 94 -3.90 14.40 -9.71
N ARG A 95 -5.21 14.58 -9.51
CA ARG A 95 -5.77 15.14 -8.27
C ARG A 95 -5.54 14.19 -7.09
N ARG A 96 -5.71 12.88 -7.30
CA ARG A 96 -5.40 11.88 -6.28
C ARG A 96 -3.92 11.84 -5.93
N ALA A 97 -3.04 12.01 -6.91
CA ALA A 97 -1.60 12.12 -6.66
C ALA A 97 -1.26 13.37 -5.81
N GLU A 98 -1.90 14.51 -6.07
CA GLU A 98 -1.73 15.72 -5.24
C GLU A 98 -2.24 15.52 -3.80
N GLU A 99 -3.40 14.88 -3.63
CA GLU A 99 -3.94 14.54 -2.31
C GLU A 99 -3.01 13.62 -1.51
N LEU A 100 -2.39 12.63 -2.17
CA LEU A 100 -1.40 11.75 -1.56
C LEU A 100 -0.12 12.50 -1.17
N LEU A 101 0.34 13.47 -1.98
CA LEU A 101 1.49 14.32 -1.65
C LEU A 101 1.22 15.26 -0.47
N GLN A 102 0.00 15.80 -0.39
CA GLN A 102 -0.43 16.60 0.76
C GLN A 102 -0.47 15.76 2.02
N LEU A 103 -1.03 14.55 1.96
CA LEU A 103 -1.00 13.58 3.07
C LEU A 103 0.43 13.29 3.52
N MET A 104 1.33 13.01 2.57
CA MET A 104 2.74 12.75 2.89
C MET A 104 3.40 13.93 3.62
N SER A 105 3.08 15.17 3.21
CA SER A 105 3.56 16.40 3.86
C SER A 105 2.96 16.62 5.25
N ASP A 106 1.67 16.30 5.44
CA ASP A 106 0.96 16.40 6.72
C ASP A 106 1.54 15.43 7.77
N ILE A 107 1.92 14.23 7.33
CA ILE A 107 2.54 13.21 8.19
C ILE A 107 4.04 13.52 8.44
N ASN A 108 4.55 14.66 7.94
CA ASN A 108 5.94 15.11 8.02
C ASN A 108 6.94 14.09 7.43
N ILE A 109 6.46 13.26 6.49
CA ILE A 109 7.27 12.29 5.78
C ILE A 109 7.87 13.05 4.61
N SER A 110 9.18 13.31 4.66
CA SER A 110 9.86 14.00 3.57
C SER A 110 9.88 13.10 2.32
N PRO A 111 9.48 13.56 1.13
CA PRO A 111 9.74 12.84 -0.10
C PRO A 111 11.25 12.78 -0.29
N SER A 112 11.86 11.65 0.06
CA SER A 112 13.23 11.35 -0.29
C SER A 112 13.31 11.40 -1.81
N LYS A 113 14.18 12.31 -2.23
CA LYS A 113 14.35 12.76 -3.59
C LYS A 113 14.47 11.55 -4.51
N ILE A 114 13.57 11.45 -5.47
CA ILE A 114 13.83 10.71 -6.69
C ILE A 114 14.99 11.47 -7.36
N SER A 115 16.21 10.99 -7.14
CA SER A 115 17.44 11.52 -7.75
C SER A 115 17.71 10.87 -9.10
#